data_AF-A0A7X9D0E3-F1
#
_entry.id   AF-A0A7X9D0E3-F1
#
_cell.length_a   1.000
_cell.length_b   1.000
_cell.length_c   1.000
_cell.angle_alpha   90.00
_cell.angle_beta   90.00
_cell.angle_gamma   90.00
#
_symmetry.space_group_name_H-M   'P 1'
#
loop_
_entity.id
_entity.type
_entity.pdbx_description
1 polymer ?
#
loop_
_entity_poly.entity_id
_entity_poly.type
_entity_poly.pdbx_seq_one_letter_code
_entity_poly.pdbx_strand_id
1 'polypeptide(L)' 'ELGTKSFNVDWIPWYAIDMASEDKPIDYADFPADIINIEVSFTNGKKITKQVQLSFNSNGDLLAEVIIK' A
#
# COMPACT_ATOMS: atom_id res chain seq x y z
N GLU A 1 21.09 12.48 -7.26
CA GLU A 1 20.13 11.90 -8.22
C GLU A 1 19.21 10.95 -7.48
N LEU A 2 17.93 11.31 -7.35
CA LEU A 2 16.90 10.40 -6.84
C LEU A 2 16.55 9.46 -8.01
N GLY A 3 17.44 8.52 -8.28
CA GLY A 3 17.20 7.48 -9.27
C GLY A 3 15.87 6.80 -8.97
N THR A 4 15.10 6.53 -10.02
CA THR A 4 13.80 5.86 -10.02
C THR A 4 13.94 4.50 -9.31
N LYS A 5 13.82 4.50 -7.98
CA LYS A 5 13.87 3.29 -7.16
C LYS A 5 12.44 2.80 -7.02
N SER A 6 12.06 1.84 -7.85
CA SER A 6 10.91 0.99 -7.59
C SER A 6 11.20 0.10 -6.38
N PHE A 7 10.20 -0.08 -5.52
CA PHE A 7 10.22 -1.02 -4.43
C PHE A 7 9.09 -2.02 -4.67
N ASN A 8 9.41 -3.31 -4.65
CA ASN A 8 8.39 -4.36 -4.69
C ASN A 8 7.73 -4.39 -3.32
N VAL A 9 6.43 -4.11 -3.30
CA VAL A 9 5.61 -4.30 -2.13
C VAL A 9 4.88 -5.62 -2.32
N ASP A 10 5.24 -6.61 -1.51
CA ASP A 10 4.50 -7.88 -1.42
C ASP A 10 3.22 -7.66 -0.59
N TRP A 11 2.38 -6.75 -1.06
CA TRP A 11 1.04 -6.52 -0.51
C TRP A 11 0.09 -7.45 -1.24
N ILE A 12 -0.42 -8.45 -0.52
CA ILE A 12 -1.27 -9.51 -1.05
C ILE A 12 -2.67 -9.32 -0.43
N PRO A 13 -3.47 -8.36 -0.92
CA PRO A 13 -4.87 -8.22 -0.52
C PRO A 13 -5.74 -9.35 -1.09
N TRP A 14 -5.18 -10.29 -1.86
CA TRP A 14 -5.89 -11.39 -2.50
C TRP A 14 -6.75 -12.21 -1.54
N TYR A 15 -6.32 -12.39 -0.28
CA TYR A 15 -7.15 -13.06 0.72
C TYR A 15 -8.48 -12.35 0.97
N ALA A 16 -8.53 -11.01 0.87
CA ALA A 16 -9.76 -10.24 1.01
C ALA A 16 -10.66 -10.34 -0.23
N ILE A 17 -10.06 -10.41 -1.43
CA ILE A 17 -10.79 -10.59 -2.71
C ILE A 17 -11.44 -11.98 -2.75
N ASP A 18 -10.66 -13.02 -2.46
CA ASP A 18 -11.13 -14.41 -2.48
C ASP A 18 -12.27 -14.59 -1.47
N MET A 19 -12.12 -14.08 -0.24
CA MET A 19 -13.16 -14.15 0.80
C MET A 19 -14.44 -13.35 0.48
N ALA A 20 -14.32 -12.18 -0.17
CA ALA A 20 -15.48 -11.31 -0.42
C ALA A 20 -16.30 -11.76 -1.65
N SER A 21 -15.67 -12.45 -2.60
CA SER A 21 -16.30 -12.86 -3.87
C SER A 21 -17.29 -14.02 -3.77
N GLU A 22 -17.31 -14.76 -2.65
CA GLU A 22 -18.12 -15.98 -2.50
C GLU A 22 -19.59 -15.72 -2.17
N ASP A 23 -19.95 -14.57 -1.57
CA ASP A 23 -21.29 -14.37 -0.97
C ASP A 23 -22.07 -13.13 -1.45
N LYS A 24 -21.42 -12.06 -1.96
CA LYS A 24 -22.07 -10.78 -2.33
C LYS A 24 -21.32 -10.01 -3.42
N PRO A 25 -21.96 -9.02 -4.09
CA PRO A 25 -21.23 -8.02 -4.87
C PRO A 25 -20.18 -7.34 -4.00
N ILE A 26 -18.93 -7.38 -4.44
CA ILE A 26 -17.80 -6.79 -3.70
C ILE A 26 -17.84 -5.27 -3.86
N ASP A 27 -17.84 -4.54 -2.76
CA ASP A 27 -17.39 -3.15 -2.75
C ASP A 27 -15.90 -3.14 -2.45
N TYR A 28 -15.09 -2.73 -3.42
CA TYR A 28 -13.63 -2.67 -3.26
C TYR A 28 -13.22 -1.67 -2.17
N ALA A 29 -14.06 -0.69 -1.85
CA ALA A 29 -13.81 0.24 -0.75
C ALA A 29 -13.89 -0.41 0.64
N ASP A 30 -14.52 -1.59 0.76
CA ASP A 30 -14.57 -2.37 2.00
C ASP A 30 -13.29 -3.20 2.24
N PHE A 31 -12.36 -3.23 1.27
CA PHE A 31 -11.09 -3.93 1.45
C PHE A 31 -10.22 -3.27 2.51
N PRO A 32 -9.44 -4.06 3.27
CA PRO A 32 -8.60 -3.53 4.32
C PRO A 32 -7.56 -2.57 3.74
N ALA A 33 -7.39 -1.44 4.42
CA ALA A 33 -6.27 -0.55 4.20
C ALA A 33 -5.08 -0.99 5.04
N ASP A 34 -3.87 -0.89 4.49
CA ASP A 34 -2.63 -1.22 5.17
C ASP A 34 -1.66 -0.04 5.18
N ILE A 35 -0.83 0.05 6.22
CA ILE A 35 0.22 1.06 6.32
C ILE A 35 1.57 0.39 6.12
N ILE A 36 2.30 0.83 5.10
CA ILE A 36 3.65 0.39 4.82
C ILE A 36 4.63 1.44 5.30
N ASN A 37 5.65 0.98 6.03
CA ASN A 37 6.78 1.80 6.42
C ASN A 37 7.92 1.60 5.42
N ILE A 38 8.29 2.67 4.71
CA ILE A 38 9.43 2.71 3.81
C ILE A 38 10.60 3.35 4.57
N GLU A 39 11.59 2.53 4.95
CA GLU A 39 12.85 3.03 5.51
C GLU A 39 13.90 3.16 4.41
N VAL A 40 14.46 4.36 4.26
CA VAL A 40 15.58 4.66 3.35
C VAL A 40 16.81 4.93 4.20
N SER A 41 17.79 4.03 4.11
CA SER A 41 19.13 4.22 4.70
C SER A 41 20.08 4.84 3.67
N PHE A 42 20.72 5.94 4.04
CA PHE A 42 21.69 6.66 3.21
C PHE A 42 23.12 6.25 3.56
N THR A 43 24.05 6.38 2.61
CA THR A 43 25.47 6.04 2.79
C THR A 43 26.16 6.89 3.86
N ASN A 44 25.62 8.06 4.20
CA ASN A 44 26.09 8.91 5.30
C ASN A 44 25.55 8.51 6.68
N GLY A 45 24.89 7.35 6.79
CA GLY A 45 24.32 6.84 8.03
C GLY A 45 22.97 7.47 8.42
N LYS A 46 22.45 8.45 7.68
CA LYS A 46 21.11 8.99 7.92
C LYS A 46 20.05 7.97 7.50
N LYS A 47 18.92 8.00 8.20
CA LYS A 47 17.72 7.23 7.87
C LYS A 47 16.53 8.16 7.69
N ILE A 48 15.69 7.87 6.71
CA ILE A 48 14.39 8.52 6.54
C ILE A 48 13.33 7.42 6.50
N THR A 49 12.31 7.57 7.33
CA THR A 49 11.13 6.70 7.30
C THR A 49 9.95 7.48 6.74
N LYS A 50 9.28 6.90 5.75
CA LYS A 50 7.99 7.40 5.23
C LYS A 50 6.92 6.34 5.45
N GLN A 51 5.71 6.78 5.74
CA GLN A 51 4.56 5.89 5.82
C GLN A 51 3.68 6.12 4.61
N VAL A 52 3.26 5.04 3.96
CA VAL A 52 2.33 5.05 2.83
C VAL A 52 1.14 4.19 3.21
N GLN A 53 -0.05 4.74 3.12
CA GLN A 53 -1.29 3.98 3.24
C GLN A 53 -1.64 3.41 1.87
N LEU A 54 -1.89 2.11 1.80
CA LEU A 54 -2.48 1.44 0.66
C LEU A 54 -3.94 1.11 0.95
N SER A 55 -4.81 1.40 0.00
CA SER A 55 -6.23 1.04 0.06
C SER A 55 -6.80 0.91 -1.36
N PHE A 56 -8.07 0.54 -1.48
CA PHE A 56 -8.78 0.53 -2.75
C PHE A 56 -9.89 1.58 -2.75
N ASN A 57 -10.15 2.20 -3.91
CA ASN A 57 -11.39 2.93 -4.12
C ASN A 57 -12.52 1.98 -4.54
N SER A 58 -13.75 2.48 -4.64
CA SER A 58 -14.92 1.69 -5.05
C SER A 58 -14.87 1.13 -6.48
N ASN A 59 -13.96 1.63 -7.33
CA ASN A 59 -13.75 1.10 -8.68
C ASN A 59 -12.72 -0.05 -8.71
N GLY A 60 -12.07 -0.34 -7.57
CA GLY A 60 -10.99 -1.32 -7.49
C GLY A 60 -9.61 -0.77 -7.85
N ASP A 61 -9.45 0.55 -7.98
CA ASP A 61 -8.12 1.14 -8.16
C ASP A 61 -7.35 1.15 -6.84
N LEU A 62 -6.07 0.76 -6.89
CA LEU A 62 -5.15 0.89 -5.77
C LEU A 62 -4.79 2.36 -5.52
N LEU A 63 -5.09 2.84 -4.32
CA LEU A 63 -4.68 4.15 -3.81
C LEU A 63 -3.43 4.01 -2.94
N ALA A 64 -2.43 4.85 -3.18
CA ALA A 64 -1.20 4.92 -2.39
C ALA A 64 -0.96 6.36 -1.91
N GLU A 65 -1.18 6.61 -0.62
CA GLU A 65 -1.14 7.95 -0.04
C GLU A 65 -0.01 8.09 0.97
N VAL A 66 0.81 9.14 0.83
CA VAL A 66 1.86 9.43 1.82
C VAL A 66 1.21 10.01 3.06
N ILE A 67 1.40 9.35 4.21
CA ILE A 67 0.94 9.85 5.50
C ILE A 67 1.94 10.93 5.95
N ILE A 68 1.53 12.19 5.82
CA ILE A 68 2.27 13.34 6.34
C ILE A 68 1.76 13.59 7.77
N LYS A 69 2.63 13.45 8.77
CA LYS A 69 2.34 13.86 10.15
C LYS A 69 2.54 15.35 10.34
#